data_AF-A0A803RB75-F1
#
_entry.id   AF-A0A803RB75-F1
#
_cell.length_a   1.000
_cell.length_b   1.000
_cell.length_c   1.000
_cell.angle_alpha   90.00
_cell.angle_beta   90.00
_cell.angle_gamma   90.00
#
_symmetry.space_group_name_H-M   'P 1'
#
loop_
_entity.id
_entity.type
_entity.pdbx_description
1 polymer ?
#
loop_
_entity_poly.entity_id
_entity_poly.type
_entity_poly.pdbx_seq_one_letter_code
_entity_poly.pdbx_strand_id
1 'polypeptide(L)' 'MAEMTHSSSVSSSYSSVNSTEDEEALITRMFNLVGERWTLIAGRIPGRTAEEIEKYWSTRYSTSE' A
#
# COMPACT_ATOMS: atom_id res chain seq x y z
N MET A 1 6.92 40.17 18.90
CA MET A 1 7.43 38.92 19.50
C MET A 1 7.39 37.87 18.40
N ALA A 2 8.54 37.25 18.13
CA ALA A 2 8.68 36.06 17.30
C ALA A 2 7.74 34.95 17.86
N GLU A 3 7.25 33.97 17.11
CA GLU A 3 8.04 33.08 16.26
C GLU A 3 7.21 32.54 15.08
N MET A 4 7.93 32.30 13.99
CA MET A 4 7.48 31.56 12.83
C MET A 4 6.91 30.20 13.25
N THR A 5 5.67 29.91 12.85
CA THR A 5 5.22 28.52 12.77
C THR A 5 6.00 27.86 11.64
N HIS A 6 7.04 27.12 12.03
CA HIS A 6 7.77 26.21 11.18
C HIS A 6 6.80 25.21 10.52
N SER A 7 7.06 24.97 9.23
CA SER A 7 7.10 23.65 8.58
C SER A 7 6.03 22.61 8.98
N SER A 8 5.26 22.02 8.09
CA SER A 8 5.54 21.71 6.70
C SER A 8 4.23 21.48 5.96
N SER A 9 4.20 21.99 4.73
CA SER A 9 3.39 21.45 3.66
C SER A 9 3.66 19.95 3.49
N VAL A 10 2.65 19.24 2.98
CA VAL A 10 2.56 17.80 2.69
C VAL A 10 2.21 16.89 3.87
N SER A 11 0.91 16.71 4.08
CA SER A 11 0.40 15.34 4.09
C SER A 11 -0.77 15.28 3.13
N SER A 12 -0.43 15.18 1.84
CA SER A 12 -1.32 14.60 0.85
C SER A 12 -1.44 13.10 1.20
N SER A 13 -2.11 12.80 2.30
CA SER A 13 -2.43 11.42 2.63
C SER A 13 -3.63 11.08 1.77
N TYR A 14 -3.33 10.43 0.64
CA TYR A 14 -4.27 9.55 -0.05
C TYR A 14 -5.22 8.97 0.99
N SER A 15 -6.47 9.41 0.88
CA SER A 15 -7.51 9.10 1.83
C SER A 15 -7.60 7.60 2.00
N SER A 16 -7.10 7.10 3.13
CA SER A 16 -7.42 5.84 3.77
C SER A 16 -7.89 4.74 2.80
N VAL A 17 -6.97 4.16 2.04
CA VAL A 17 -7.12 2.72 1.79
C VAL A 17 -6.85 2.09 3.15
N ASN A 18 -7.91 1.65 3.84
CA ASN A 18 -7.84 0.82 5.04
C ASN A 18 -7.27 -0.56 4.64
N SER A 19 -6.07 -0.60 4.04
CA SER A 19 -5.29 -1.83 3.98
C SER A 19 -4.82 -2.06 5.39
N THR A 20 -5.45 -3.00 6.07
CA THR A 20 -5.01 -3.42 7.40
C THR A 20 -3.57 -3.94 7.31
N GLU A 21 -2.76 -3.75 8.34
CA GLU A 21 -1.37 -4.26 8.37
C GLU A 21 -1.31 -5.78 8.09
N ASP A 22 -2.38 -6.51 8.42
CA ASP A 22 -2.55 -7.93 8.08
C ASP A 22 -2.63 -8.17 6.56
N GLU A 23 -3.41 -7.37 5.84
CA GLU A 23 -3.48 -7.43 4.37
C GLU A 23 -2.12 -7.12 3.75
N GLU A 24 -1.44 -6.06 4.19
CA GLU A 24 -0.11 -5.68 3.68
C GLU A 24 0.94 -6.79 3.95
N ALA A 25 0.94 -7.37 5.16
CA ALA A 25 1.79 -8.49 5.51
C ALA A 25 1.47 -9.74 4.69
N LEU A 26 0.18 -9.99 4.41
CA LEU A 26 -0.27 -11.13 3.62
C LEU A 26 0.09 -10.96 2.13
N ILE A 27 -0.05 -9.77 1.57
CA ILE A 27 0.41 -9.46 0.20
C ILE A 27 1.92 -9.69 0.11
N THR A 28 2.69 -9.13 1.05
CA THR A 28 4.16 -9.24 1.07
C THR A 28 4.62 -10.68 1.18
N ARG A 29 4.07 -11.47 2.12
CA ARG A 29 4.47 -12.88 2.28
C ARG A 29 4.10 -13.71 1.05
N MET A 30 2.93 -13.45 0.44
CA MET A 30 2.48 -14.21 -0.73
C MET A 30 3.28 -13.83 -1.97
N PHE A 31 3.57 -12.54 -2.18
CA PHE A 31 4.43 -12.09 -3.27
C PHE A 31 5.83 -12.71 -3.19
N ASN A 32 6.43 -12.81 -1.99
CA ASN A 32 7.70 -13.51 -1.80
C ASN A 32 7.63 -15.02 -2.12
N LEU A 33 6.45 -15.64 -2.03
CA LEU A 33 6.25 -17.07 -2.28
C LEU A 33 5.88 -17.40 -3.73
N VAL A 34 5.03 -16.57 -4.34
CA VAL A 34 4.43 -16.85 -5.66
C VAL A 34 4.74 -15.80 -6.72
N GLY A 35 5.39 -14.68 -6.36
CA GLY A 35 5.67 -13.54 -7.22
C GLY A 35 4.44 -12.69 -7.53
N GLU A 36 4.41 -12.12 -8.74
CA GLU A 36 3.34 -11.30 -9.31
C GLU A 36 2.02 -12.05 -9.62
N ARG A 37 1.77 -13.18 -8.94
CA ARG A 37 0.54 -13.96 -9.11
C ARG A 37 -0.62 -13.35 -8.33
N TRP A 38 -1.03 -12.15 -8.71
CA TRP A 38 -2.04 -11.33 -8.00
C TRP A 38 -3.37 -12.05 -7.78
N THR A 39 -3.85 -12.83 -8.74
CA THR A 39 -5.08 -13.63 -8.62
C THR A 39 -5.01 -14.64 -7.48
N LEU A 40 -3.84 -15.22 -7.23
CA LEU A 40 -3.62 -16.18 -6.13
C LEU A 40 -3.58 -15.46 -4.77
N ILE A 41 -2.96 -14.28 -4.74
CA ILE A 41 -2.87 -13.43 -3.55
C ILE A 41 -4.25 -12.89 -3.17
N ALA A 42 -5.01 -12.36 -4.14
CA ALA A 42 -6.38 -11.86 -3.96
C ALA A 42 -7.33 -12.93 -3.45
N GLY A 43 -7.17 -14.18 -3.90
CA GLY A 43 -7.94 -15.32 -3.38
C GLY A 43 -7.76 -15.57 -1.87
N ARG A 44 -6.76 -14.96 -1.22
CA ARG A 44 -6.52 -15.04 0.23
C ARG A 44 -6.98 -13.79 0.99
N ILE A 45 -7.32 -12.70 0.30
CA ILE A 45 -7.74 -11.44 0.92
C ILE A 45 -9.20 -11.18 0.54
N PRO A 46 -10.16 -11.58 1.39
CA PRO A 46 -11.57 -11.41 1.08
C PRO A 46 -11.90 -9.93 0.92
N GLY A 47 -12.52 -9.57 -0.22
CA GLY A 47 -12.88 -8.18 -0.52
C GLY A 47 -11.78 -7.37 -1.22
N ARG A 48 -10.65 -7.98 -1.59
CA ARG A 48 -9.65 -7.38 -2.49
C ARG A 48 -9.63 -8.09 -3.83
N THR A 49 -9.49 -7.31 -4.90
CA THR A 49 -9.25 -7.86 -6.23
C THR A 49 -7.75 -7.92 -6.53
N ALA A 50 -7.38 -8.79 -7.48
CA ALA A 50 -6.01 -8.87 -7.98
C ALA A 50 -5.49 -7.51 -8.47
N GLU A 51 -6.35 -6.77 -9.17
CA GLU A 51 -6.07 -5.43 -9.70
C GLU A 51 -5.79 -4.41 -8.58
N GLU A 52 -6.55 -4.44 -7.49
CA GLU A 52 -6.31 -3.58 -6.33
C GLU A 52 -4.95 -3.87 -5.67
N ILE A 53 -4.59 -5.16 -5.54
CA ILE A 53 -3.34 -5.59 -4.92
C ILE A 53 -2.14 -5.21 -5.80
N GLU A 54 -2.22 -5.45 -7.11
CA GLU A 54 -1.20 -5.06 -8.07
C GLU A 54 -0.97 -3.55 -8.06
N LYS A 55 -2.06 -2.77 -8.05
CA LYS A 55 -2.00 -1.31 -7.99
C LYS A 55 -1.40 -0.83 -6.68
N TYR A 56 -1.80 -1.42 -5.54
CA TYR A 56 -1.22 -1.14 -4.23
C TYR A 56 0.29 -1.41 -4.25
N TRP A 57 0.71 -2.57 -4.74
CA TRP A 57 2.12 -2.97 -4.80
C TRP A 57 2.93 -2.04 -5.71
N SER A 58 2.48 -1.80 -6.94
CA SER A 58 3.15 -0.89 -7.87
C SER A 58 3.25 0.51 -7.27
N THR A 59 2.20 1.03 -6.63
CA THR A 59 2.27 2.34 -5.97
C THR A 59 3.26 2.33 -4.80
N ARG A 60 3.26 1.30 -3.95
CA ARG A 60 4.11 1.24 -2.75
C ARG A 60 5.60 1.05 -3.08
N TYR A 61 5.91 0.24 -4.09
CA TYR A 61 7.29 -0.11 -4.48
C TYR A 61 7.84 0.70 -5.66
N SER A 62 6.99 1.35 -6.47
CA SER A 62 7.46 2.26 -7.54
C SER A 62 7.69 3.70 -7.09
N THR A 63 7.22 4.13 -5.90
CA THR A 63 7.46 5.50 -5.39
C THR A 63 8.85 5.65 -4.75
N SER A 64 9.87 5.06 -5.34
CA SER A 64 11.26 5.19 -4.88
C SER A 64 12.19 5.43 -6.05
N GLU A 65 12.12 6.65 -6.60
CA GLU A 65 13.27 7.45 -7.05
C GLU A 65 13.00 8.92 -6.78
#